data_AF-A0A9E1N9R4-F1
#
_entry.id   AF-A0A9E1N9R4-F1
#
_cell.length_a   1.000
_cell.length_b   1.000
_cell.length_c   1.000
_cell.angle_alpha   90.00
_cell.angle_beta   90.00
_cell.angle_gamma   90.00
#
_symmetry.space_group_name_H-M   'P 1'
#
loop_
_entity.id
_entity.type
_entity.pdbx_description
1 polymer ?
#
loop_
_entity_poly.entity_id
_entity_poly.type
_entity_poly.pdbx_seq_one_letter_code
_entity_poly.pdbx_strand_id
1 'polypeptide(L)'
;EGEEWAPADGGERLLFSLLANVLIGVALGLVLAAIFALRHVADWRQGVVWGVGGFIAVNLAPAFGLPPELPGMPAGELLARQTWWLATALLTACGIAAVFLSRGMIWRVGGVVLIALPHFIGAPHPATLESGVPANLAADFATASLATNLVFWAILGILTAEIMARLARPSEPELA
;
A
#
# COMPACT_ATOMS: atom_id res chain seq x y z
N GLU A 1 23.58 23.98 12.42
CA GLU A 1 22.65 22.97 11.87
C GLU A 1 23.39 22.28 10.74
N GLY A 2 23.59 20.96 10.83
CA GLY A 2 24.27 20.22 9.76
C GLY A 2 23.31 20.04 8.60
N GLU A 3 23.78 20.28 7.39
CA GLU A 3 23.02 20.06 6.16
C GLU A 3 22.51 18.61 6.16
N GLU A 4 21.19 18.43 6.16
CA GLU A 4 20.57 17.10 6.18
C GLU A 4 20.96 16.37 4.90
N TRP A 5 21.59 15.19 5.05
CA TRP A 5 22.13 14.47 3.90
C TRP A 5 21.00 14.09 2.93
N ALA A 6 21.20 14.40 1.66
CA ALA A 6 20.34 13.95 0.56
C ALA A 6 21.20 13.40 -0.59
N PRO A 7 20.74 12.36 -1.31
CA PRO A 7 21.47 11.81 -2.44
C PRO A 7 21.61 12.85 -3.56
N ALA A 8 22.80 12.89 -4.17
CA ALA A 8 23.07 13.82 -5.27
C ALA A 8 22.14 13.56 -6.47
N ASP A 9 21.85 14.63 -7.20
CA ASP A 9 21.07 14.56 -8.43
C ASP A 9 21.69 13.58 -9.46
N GLY A 10 20.83 12.94 -10.25
CA GLY A 10 21.25 11.99 -11.28
C GLY A 10 21.31 10.55 -10.78
N GLY A 11 22.42 9.86 -11.04
CA GLY A 11 22.53 8.41 -10.84
C GLY A 11 22.39 7.95 -9.39
N GLU A 12 22.91 8.73 -8.43
CA GLU A 12 22.84 8.39 -7.00
C GLU A 12 21.38 8.39 -6.51
N ARG A 13 20.63 9.46 -6.77
CA ARG A 13 19.20 9.52 -6.40
C ARG A 13 18.38 8.42 -7.07
N LEU A 14 18.65 8.09 -8.34
CA LEU A 14 17.97 6.99 -9.03
C LEU A 14 18.25 5.64 -8.36
N LEU A 15 19.51 5.38 -7.99
CA LEU A 15 19.91 4.15 -7.32
C LEU A 15 19.23 4.01 -5.95
N PHE A 16 19.28 5.05 -5.12
CA PHE A 16 18.64 5.01 -3.79
C PHE A 16 17.11 4.88 -3.90
N SER A 17 16.49 5.56 -4.87
CA SER A 17 15.05 5.42 -5.12
C SER A 17 14.68 4.01 -5.56
N LEU A 18 15.48 3.41 -6.45
CA LEU A 18 15.29 2.02 -6.89
C LEU A 18 15.43 1.05 -5.71
N LEU A 19 16.50 1.16 -4.93
CA LEU A 19 16.74 0.31 -3.77
C LEU A 19 15.62 0.43 -2.73
N ALA A 20 15.18 1.66 -2.42
CA ALA A 20 14.07 1.89 -1.50
C ALA A 20 12.78 1.21 -2.01
N ASN A 21 12.44 1.38 -3.29
CA ASN A 21 11.26 0.75 -3.87
C ASN A 21 11.35 -0.78 -3.88
N VAL A 22 12.52 -1.36 -4.18
CA VAL A 22 12.73 -2.81 -4.13
C VAL A 22 12.57 -3.35 -2.71
N LEU A 23 13.17 -2.69 -1.72
CA LEU A 23 13.07 -3.09 -0.32
C LEU A 23 11.62 -3.04 0.19
N ILE A 24 10.89 -1.96 -0.12
CA ILE A 24 9.46 -1.86 0.20
C ILE A 24 8.68 -2.98 -0.49
N GLY A 25 8.96 -3.25 -1.77
CA GLY A 25 8.27 -4.31 -2.49
C GLY A 25 8.53 -5.71 -1.95
N VAL A 26 9.77 -6.00 -1.53
CA VAL A 26 10.10 -7.24 -0.82
C VAL A 26 9.35 -7.33 0.50
N ALA A 27 9.32 -6.26 1.30
CA ALA A 27 8.62 -6.25 2.58
C ALA A 27 7.11 -6.52 2.42
N LEU A 28 6.45 -5.84 1.47
CA LEU A 28 5.03 -6.06 1.17
C LEU A 28 4.78 -7.47 0.61
N GLY A 29 5.69 -7.99 -0.22
CA GLY A 29 5.62 -9.35 -0.75
C GLY A 29 5.71 -10.41 0.34
N LEU A 30 6.56 -10.19 1.35
CA LEU A 30 6.66 -11.07 2.53
C LEU A 30 5.41 -11.03 3.39
N VAL A 31 4.76 -9.87 3.53
CA VAL A 31 3.46 -9.77 4.22
C VAL A 31 2.40 -10.60 3.48
N LEU A 32 2.31 -10.48 2.15
CA LEU A 32 1.40 -11.32 1.36
C LEU A 32 1.75 -12.80 1.47
N ALA A 33 3.03 -13.15 1.43
CA ALA A 33 3.49 -14.54 1.57
C ALA A 33 3.10 -15.13 2.94
N ALA A 34 3.24 -14.35 4.02
CA ALA A 34 2.81 -14.75 5.36
C ALA A 34 1.29 -14.98 5.42
N ILE A 35 0.50 -14.13 4.77
CA ILE A 35 -0.96 -14.33 4.65
C ILE A 35 -1.24 -15.63 3.89
N PHE A 36 -0.57 -15.89 2.77
CA PHE A 36 -0.78 -17.07 1.93
C PHE A 36 -0.25 -18.36 2.57
N ALA A 37 0.68 -18.27 3.52
CA ALA A 37 1.09 -19.41 4.34
C ALA A 37 0.00 -19.81 5.34
N LEU A 38 -0.80 -18.85 5.83
CA LEU A 38 -1.91 -19.09 6.75
C LEU A 38 -3.25 -19.35 6.06
N ARG A 39 -3.34 -19.06 4.76
CA ARG A 39 -4.56 -19.11 3.95
C ARG A 39 -4.26 -19.75 2.61
N HIS A 40 -4.99 -20.80 2.26
CA HIS A 40 -4.83 -21.40 0.94
C HIS A 40 -5.19 -20.39 -0.16
N VAL A 41 -4.19 -20.04 -0.98
CA VAL A 41 -4.33 -19.25 -2.20
C VAL A 41 -4.00 -20.18 -3.37
N ALA A 42 -5.03 -20.50 -4.15
CA ALA A 42 -4.99 -21.56 -5.15
C ALA A 42 -4.37 -21.13 -6.48
N ASP A 43 -4.52 -19.85 -6.86
CA ASP A 43 -4.11 -19.35 -8.17
C ASP A 43 -3.75 -17.85 -8.16
N TRP A 44 -3.23 -17.38 -9.30
CA TRP A 44 -2.87 -15.99 -9.52
C TRP A 44 -4.07 -15.03 -9.41
N ARG A 45 -5.31 -15.47 -9.68
CA ARG A 45 -6.51 -14.61 -9.60
C ARG A 45 -6.79 -14.24 -8.15
N GLN A 46 -6.71 -15.21 -7.26
CA GLN A 46 -6.76 -14.96 -5.81
C GLN A 46 -5.59 -14.09 -5.36
N GLY A 47 -4.40 -14.28 -5.93
CA GLY A 47 -3.26 -13.38 -5.77
C GLY A 47 -3.58 -11.93 -6.11
N VAL A 48 -4.20 -11.67 -7.27
CA VAL A 48 -4.64 -10.33 -7.67
C VAL A 48 -5.64 -9.74 -6.67
N VAL A 49 -6.61 -10.52 -6.18
CA VAL A 49 -7.59 -10.04 -5.20
C VAL A 49 -6.91 -9.58 -3.91
N TRP A 50 -5.96 -10.35 -3.40
CA TRP A 50 -5.16 -9.97 -2.23
C TRP A 50 -4.27 -8.76 -2.49
N GLY A 51 -3.65 -8.69 -3.68
CA GLY A 51 -2.87 -7.52 -4.11
C GLY A 51 -3.73 -6.26 -4.14
N VAL A 52 -4.91 -6.30 -4.75
CA VAL A 52 -5.87 -5.19 -4.77
C VAL A 52 -6.32 -4.81 -3.37
N GLY A 53 -6.53 -5.77 -2.47
CA GLY A 53 -6.80 -5.50 -1.06
C GLY A 53 -5.68 -4.71 -0.38
N GLY A 54 -4.43 -5.08 -0.65
CA GLY A 54 -3.24 -4.34 -0.19
C GLY A 54 -3.16 -2.93 -0.76
N PHE A 55 -3.41 -2.76 -2.07
CA PHE A 55 -3.51 -1.45 -2.70
C PHE A 55 -4.58 -0.57 -2.05
N ILE A 56 -5.77 -1.12 -1.81
CA ILE A 56 -6.87 -0.36 -1.19
C ILE A 56 -6.44 0.12 0.21
N ALA A 57 -5.86 -0.77 1.00
CA ALA A 57 -5.44 -0.44 2.37
C ALA A 57 -4.29 0.58 2.40
N VAL A 58 -3.24 0.38 1.62
CA VAL A 58 -1.97 1.11 1.77
C VAL A 58 -1.90 2.37 0.90
N ASN A 59 -2.62 2.41 -0.23
CA ASN A 59 -2.55 3.52 -1.18
C ASN A 59 -3.89 4.23 -1.36
N LEU A 60 -4.96 3.50 -1.72
CA LEU A 60 -6.21 4.15 -2.12
C LEU A 60 -6.94 4.81 -0.95
N ALA A 61 -7.15 4.10 0.16
CA ALA A 61 -7.86 4.64 1.31
C ALA A 61 -7.14 5.87 1.88
N PRO A 62 -5.82 5.83 2.17
CA PRO A 62 -5.10 7.02 2.61
C PRO A 62 -5.16 8.17 1.61
N ALA A 63 -5.14 7.90 0.29
CA ALA A 63 -5.18 8.93 -0.75
C ALA A 63 -6.47 9.77 -0.77
N PHE A 64 -7.57 9.29 -0.17
CA PHE A 64 -8.77 10.13 0.00
C PHE A 64 -8.57 11.30 0.96
N GLY A 65 -7.63 11.19 1.91
CA GLY A 65 -7.30 12.28 2.84
C GLY A 65 -5.95 12.93 2.54
N LEU A 66 -4.95 12.12 2.16
CA LEU A 66 -3.59 12.57 1.83
C LEU A 66 -3.21 12.00 0.44
N PRO A 67 -3.65 12.63 -0.66
CA PRO A 67 -3.27 12.19 -2.00
C PRO A 67 -1.74 12.30 -2.19
N PRO A 68 -1.13 11.50 -3.09
CA PRO A 68 0.30 11.59 -3.36
C PRO A 68 0.72 13.03 -3.71
N GLU A 69 1.75 13.53 -3.01
CA GLU A 69 2.18 14.92 -3.12
C GLU A 69 3.45 15.07 -3.97
N LEU A 70 3.50 16.12 -4.80
CA LEU A 70 4.72 16.54 -5.50
C LEU A 70 5.68 17.24 -4.54
N PRO A 71 7.01 17.16 -4.79
CA PRO A 71 7.99 17.96 -4.07
C PRO A 71 7.64 19.46 -4.14
N GLY A 72 7.72 20.15 -3.00
CA GLY A 72 7.47 21.59 -2.92
C GLY A 72 6.00 21.99 -2.71
N MET A 73 5.08 21.04 -2.59
CA MET A 73 3.72 21.34 -2.13
C MET A 73 3.68 21.62 -0.61
N PRO A 74 2.77 22.47 -0.13
CA PRO A 74 2.59 22.70 1.29
C PRO A 74 2.17 21.39 1.97
N ALA A 75 2.88 21.04 3.04
CA ALA A 75 2.76 19.77 3.72
C ALA A 75 2.41 20.00 5.19
N GLY A 76 1.46 19.22 5.71
CA GLY A 76 1.19 19.18 7.15
C GLY A 76 2.36 18.61 7.96
N GLU A 77 2.25 18.68 9.28
CA GLU A 77 3.24 18.09 10.19
C GLU A 77 3.48 16.61 9.85
N LEU A 78 4.76 16.22 9.72
CA LEU A 78 5.14 14.93 9.13
C LEU A 78 4.67 13.76 9.99
N LEU A 79 4.88 13.83 11.31
CA LEU A 79 4.53 12.74 12.21
C LEU A 79 3.01 12.51 12.25
N ALA A 80 2.21 13.58 12.24
CA ALA A 80 0.75 13.53 12.17
C ALA A 80 0.28 12.84 10.89
N ARG A 81 0.85 13.19 9.73
CA ARG A 81 0.53 12.55 8.43
C ARG A 81 0.92 11.08 8.41
N GLN A 82 2.12 10.74 8.89
CA GLN A 82 2.59 9.36 8.99
C GLN A 82 1.70 8.52 9.91
N THR A 83 1.33 9.08 11.06
CA THR A 83 0.44 8.43 12.03
C THR A 83 -0.96 8.22 11.44
N TRP A 84 -1.52 9.24 10.81
CA TRP A 84 -2.84 9.15 10.17
C TRP A 84 -2.83 8.16 9.00
N TRP A 85 -1.79 8.19 8.16
CA TRP A 85 -1.62 7.25 7.05
C TRP A 85 -1.55 5.80 7.56
N LEU A 86 -0.72 5.54 8.58
CA LEU A 86 -0.56 4.20 9.15
C LEU A 86 -1.87 3.72 9.80
N ALA A 87 -2.55 4.57 10.55
CA ALA A 87 -3.85 4.26 11.15
C ALA A 87 -4.89 3.93 10.07
N THR A 88 -4.97 4.74 9.00
CA THR A 88 -5.88 4.52 7.87
C THR A 88 -5.58 3.19 7.20
N ALA A 89 -4.30 2.88 6.95
CA ALA A 89 -3.90 1.65 6.31
C ALA A 89 -4.24 0.41 7.14
N LEU A 90 -3.93 0.43 8.44
CA LEU A 90 -4.21 -0.69 9.34
C LEU A 90 -5.71 -0.89 9.55
N LEU A 91 -6.47 0.18 9.79
CA LEU A 91 -7.93 0.10 9.97
C LEU A 91 -8.61 -0.39 8.69
N THR A 92 -8.15 0.06 7.51
CA THR A 92 -8.68 -0.41 6.24
C THR A 92 -8.34 -1.88 6.00
N ALA A 93 -7.11 -2.31 6.25
CA ALA A 93 -6.71 -3.71 6.13
C ALA A 93 -7.52 -4.62 7.06
N CYS A 94 -7.66 -4.24 8.33
CA CYS A 94 -8.49 -4.95 9.31
C CYS A 94 -9.97 -4.94 8.91
N GLY A 95 -10.48 -3.83 8.37
CA GLY A 95 -11.85 -3.69 7.92
C GLY A 95 -12.17 -4.57 6.71
N ILE A 96 -11.30 -4.60 5.69
CA ILE A 96 -11.41 -5.51 4.55
C ILE A 96 -11.38 -6.97 5.04
N ALA A 97 -10.44 -7.30 5.93
CA ALA A 97 -10.38 -8.64 6.52
C ALA A 97 -11.67 -9.00 7.27
N ALA A 98 -12.21 -8.09 8.07
CA ALA A 98 -13.46 -8.31 8.79
C ALA A 98 -14.66 -8.46 7.82
N VAL A 99 -14.74 -7.68 6.75
CA VAL A 99 -15.84 -7.76 5.78
C VAL A 99 -15.82 -9.09 5.01
N PHE A 100 -14.66 -9.50 4.50
CA PHE A 100 -14.55 -10.61 3.55
C PHE A 100 -14.16 -11.94 4.18
N LEU A 101 -13.47 -11.93 5.33
CA LEU A 101 -12.88 -13.15 5.91
C LEU A 101 -13.58 -13.64 7.17
N SER A 102 -14.50 -12.85 7.74
CA SER A 102 -15.27 -13.24 8.92
C SER A 102 -16.65 -13.81 8.56
N ARG A 103 -17.24 -14.54 9.52
CA ARG A 103 -18.63 -15.00 9.45
C ARG A 103 -19.49 -14.19 10.42
N GLY A 104 -20.59 -13.62 9.93
CA GLY A 104 -21.57 -12.89 10.74
C GLY A 104 -21.70 -11.42 10.36
N MET A 105 -22.94 -10.92 10.40
CA MET A 105 -23.26 -9.54 10.00
C MET A 105 -22.54 -8.50 10.87
N ILE A 106 -22.38 -8.78 12.18
CA ILE A 106 -21.74 -7.85 13.11
C ILE A 106 -20.29 -7.53 12.72
N TRP A 107 -19.51 -8.52 12.28
CA TRP A 107 -18.14 -8.32 11.84
C TRP A 107 -18.05 -7.58 10.51
N ARG A 108 -19.01 -7.80 9.60
CA ARG A 108 -19.09 -7.05 8.34
C ARG A 108 -19.40 -5.58 8.59
N VAL A 109 -20.40 -5.29 9.42
CA VAL A 109 -20.74 -3.92 9.82
C VAL A 109 -19.55 -3.28 10.54
N GLY A 110 -18.94 -3.98 11.50
CA GLY A 110 -17.73 -3.52 12.18
C GLY A 110 -16.58 -3.22 11.21
N GLY A 111 -16.37 -4.06 10.20
CA GLY A 111 -15.35 -3.84 9.18
C GLY A 111 -15.58 -2.60 8.33
N VAL A 112 -16.83 -2.33 7.94
CA VAL A 112 -17.20 -1.08 7.24
C VAL A 112 -16.96 0.13 8.14
N VAL A 113 -17.33 0.04 9.42
CA VAL A 113 -17.06 1.10 10.40
C VAL A 113 -15.56 1.36 10.54
N LEU A 114 -14.72 0.32 10.60
CA LEU A 114 -13.26 0.47 10.66
C LEU A 114 -12.70 1.18 9.43
N ILE A 115 -13.17 0.84 8.22
CA ILE A 115 -12.75 1.52 6.99
C ILE A 115 -13.15 3.01 7.02
N ALA A 116 -14.36 3.32 7.50
CA ALA A 116 -14.86 4.70 7.51
C ALA A 116 -14.25 5.57 8.62
N LEU A 117 -13.86 4.96 9.75
CA LEU A 117 -13.38 5.65 10.95
C LEU A 117 -12.27 6.70 10.70
N PRO A 118 -11.16 6.41 10.00
CA PRO A 118 -10.10 7.41 9.78
C PRO A 118 -10.58 8.61 8.95
N HIS A 119 -11.56 8.42 8.08
CA HIS A 119 -12.11 9.47 7.23
C HIS A 119 -13.03 10.43 8.01
N PHE A 120 -13.67 9.97 9.09
CA PHE A 120 -14.41 10.84 10.00
C PHE A 120 -13.49 11.68 10.89
N ILE A 121 -12.31 11.16 11.26
CA ILE A 121 -11.30 11.90 12.01
C ILE A 121 -10.68 12.99 11.11
N GLY A 122 -10.50 12.69 9.83
CA GLY A 122 -9.93 13.60 8.84
C GLY A 122 -8.40 13.62 8.84
N ALA A 123 -7.82 13.83 7.67
CA ALA A 123 -6.37 13.89 7.51
C ALA A 123 -5.79 15.22 8.04
N PRO A 124 -4.55 15.21 8.56
CA PRO A 124 -3.85 16.43 8.94
C PRO A 124 -3.38 17.20 7.70
N HIS A 125 -3.86 18.42 7.55
CA HIS A 125 -3.57 19.31 6.42
C HIS A 125 -2.60 20.45 6.84
N PRO A 126 -1.87 21.05 5.89
CA PRO A 126 -1.07 22.25 6.17
C PRO A 126 -1.95 23.44 6.57
N ALA A 127 -1.34 24.40 7.27
CA ALA A 127 -2.03 25.64 7.68
C ALA A 127 -2.47 26.50 6.49
N THR A 128 -1.77 26.41 5.35
CA THR A 128 -2.11 27.05 4.10
C THR A 128 -2.15 26.02 2.98
N LEU A 129 -3.14 26.14 2.09
CA LEU A 129 -3.25 25.31 0.87
C LEU A 129 -2.64 26.00 -0.36
N GLU A 130 -2.00 27.16 -0.15
CA GLU A 130 -1.32 27.88 -1.23
C GLU A 130 -0.13 27.07 -1.71
N SER A 131 -0.21 26.63 -2.96
CA SER A 131 0.82 25.84 -3.61
C SER A 131 1.31 26.58 -4.84
N GLY A 132 2.64 26.62 -5.01
CA GLY A 132 3.27 27.06 -6.27
C GLY A 132 3.15 26.03 -7.38
N VAL A 133 2.65 24.83 -7.09
CA VAL A 133 2.48 23.74 -8.04
C VAL A 133 1.10 23.84 -8.71
N PRO A 134 1.03 23.86 -10.05
CA PRO A 134 -0.24 23.83 -10.79
C PRO A 134 -1.11 22.63 -10.42
N ALA A 135 -2.40 22.89 -10.18
CA ALA A 135 -3.34 21.86 -9.72
C ALA A 135 -3.49 20.68 -10.70
N ASN A 136 -3.38 20.92 -12.01
CA ASN A 136 -3.39 19.86 -13.02
C ASN A 136 -2.19 18.91 -12.88
N LEU A 137 -1.00 19.44 -12.61
CA LEU A 137 0.19 18.60 -12.40
C LEU A 137 0.08 17.77 -11.12
N ALA A 138 -0.48 18.34 -10.05
CA ALA A 138 -0.76 17.60 -8.83
C ALA A 138 -1.77 16.45 -9.07
N ALA A 139 -2.83 16.71 -9.83
CA ALA A 139 -3.82 15.70 -10.19
C ALA A 139 -3.24 14.59 -11.10
N ASP A 140 -2.44 14.96 -12.10
CA ASP A 140 -1.76 14.02 -12.99
C ASP A 140 -0.79 13.13 -12.20
N PHE A 141 -0.03 13.71 -11.27
CA PHE A 141 0.87 12.97 -10.40
C PHE A 141 0.13 12.02 -9.46
N ALA A 142 -0.95 12.47 -8.81
CA ALA A 142 -1.74 11.62 -7.95
C ALA A 142 -2.35 10.44 -8.72
N THR A 143 -2.86 10.70 -9.92
CA THR A 143 -3.45 9.68 -10.81
C THR A 143 -2.39 8.68 -11.26
N ALA A 144 -1.25 9.15 -11.77
CA ALA A 144 -0.15 8.29 -12.18
C ALA A 144 0.37 7.45 -11.02
N SER A 145 0.59 8.06 -9.84
CA SER A 145 1.05 7.36 -8.64
C SER A 145 0.08 6.25 -8.21
N LEU A 146 -1.22 6.54 -8.17
CA LEU A 146 -2.22 5.53 -7.80
C LEU A 146 -2.31 4.41 -8.85
N ALA A 147 -2.26 4.73 -10.14
CA ALA A 147 -2.27 3.75 -11.21
C ALA A 147 -1.03 2.82 -11.16
N THR A 148 0.16 3.40 -10.97
CA THR A 148 1.40 2.63 -10.82
C THR A 148 1.36 1.72 -9.59
N ASN A 149 0.87 2.21 -8.45
CA ASN A 149 0.72 1.40 -7.25
C ASN A 149 -0.29 0.26 -7.44
N LEU A 150 -1.41 0.50 -8.12
CA LEU A 150 -2.37 -0.56 -8.43
C LEU A 150 -1.74 -1.68 -9.27
N VAL A 151 -1.01 -1.31 -10.34
CA VAL A 151 -0.29 -2.28 -11.18
C VAL A 151 0.77 -3.03 -10.37
N PHE A 152 1.55 -2.31 -9.57
CA PHE A 152 2.54 -2.88 -8.68
C PHE A 152 1.94 -3.94 -7.74
N TRP A 153 0.85 -3.61 -7.04
CA TRP A 153 0.18 -4.52 -6.12
C TRP A 153 -0.45 -5.73 -6.81
N ALA A 154 -1.01 -5.55 -8.01
CA ALA A 154 -1.54 -6.66 -8.81
C ALA A 154 -0.42 -7.64 -9.21
N ILE A 155 0.71 -7.12 -9.70
CA ILE A 155 1.88 -7.93 -10.06
C ILE A 155 2.45 -8.62 -8.81
N LEU A 156 2.61 -7.90 -7.71
CA LEU A 156 3.11 -8.44 -6.45
C LEU A 156 2.22 -9.60 -5.96
N GLY A 157 0.90 -9.42 -5.98
CA GLY A 157 -0.06 -10.45 -5.61
C GLY A 157 0.03 -11.70 -6.51
N ILE A 158 0.16 -11.52 -7.83
CA ILE A 158 0.34 -12.62 -8.79
C ILE A 158 1.64 -13.37 -8.49
N LEU A 159 2.76 -12.66 -8.39
CA LEU A 159 4.08 -13.26 -8.19
C LEU A 159 4.15 -14.01 -6.86
N THR A 160 3.65 -13.41 -5.78
CA THR A 160 3.64 -14.06 -4.47
C THR A 160 2.75 -15.31 -4.48
N ALA A 161 1.58 -15.28 -5.12
CA ALA A 161 0.70 -16.46 -5.22
C ALA A 161 1.37 -17.60 -6.01
N GLU A 162 1.98 -17.29 -7.15
CA GLU A 162 2.69 -18.26 -7.98
C GLU A 162 3.91 -18.87 -7.26
N ILE A 163 4.70 -18.06 -6.57
CA ILE A 163 5.86 -18.54 -5.80
C ILE A 163 5.38 -19.45 -4.67
N MET A 164 4.37 -19.04 -3.90
CA MET A 164 3.83 -19.84 -2.80
C MET A 164 3.22 -21.16 -3.29
N ALA A 165 2.49 -21.15 -4.41
CA ALA A 165 1.94 -22.36 -5.02
C ALA A 165 3.04 -23.33 -5.48
N ARG A 166 4.16 -22.82 -6.01
CA ARG A 166 5.33 -23.62 -6.40
C ARG A 166 5.98 -24.29 -5.19
N LEU A 167 6.13 -23.55 -4.09
CA LEU A 167 6.72 -24.05 -2.85
C LEU A 167 5.84 -25.10 -2.14
N ALA A 168 4.53 -25.04 -2.33
CA ALA A 168 3.59 -25.97 -1.70
C ALA A 168 3.44 -27.32 -2.43
N ARG A 169 4.00 -27.48 -3.65
CA ARG A 169 3.95 -28.76 -4.37
C ARG A 169 4.90 -29.78 -3.73
N PRO A 170 4.44 -30.96 -3.32
CA PRO A 170 5.33 -32.02 -2.86
C PRO A 170 6.31 -32.37 -3.98
N SER A 171 7.60 -32.51 -3.67
CA SER A 171 8.54 -33.18 -4.55
C SER A 171 8.03 -34.61 -4.76
N GLU A 172 7.66 -34.97 -6.00
CA GLU A 172 7.40 -36.37 -6.33
C GLU A 172 8.61 -37.20 -5.89
N PRO A 173 8.42 -38.28 -5.10
CA PRO A 173 9.51 -39.19 -4.85
C PRO A 173 9.91 -39.79 -6.19
N GLU A 174 11.15 -39.55 -6.59
CA GLU A 174 11.79 -40.15 -7.75
C GLU A 174 11.70 -41.68 -7.57
N LEU A 175 10.74 -42.30 -8.27
CA LEU A 175 10.60 -43.76 -8.30
C LEU A 175 11.77 -44.31 -9.12
N ALA A 176 12.84 -44.66 -8.42
CA ALA A 176 13.95 -45.49 -8.92
C ALA A 176 13.66 -46.97 -8.66
#